data_AF-A0A2N2Z5N2-F1
#
_entry.id   AF-A0A2N2Z5N2-F1
#
_cell.length_a   1.000
_cell.length_b   1.000
_cell.length_c   1.000
_cell.angle_alpha   90.00
_cell.angle_beta   90.00
_cell.angle_gamma   90.00
#
_symmetry.space_group_name_H-M   'P 1'
#
loop_
_entity.id
_entity.type
_entity.pdbx_description
1 polymer ?
#
loop_
_entity_poly.entity_id
_entity_poly.type
_entity_poly.pdbx_seq_one_letter_code
_entity_poly.pdbx_strand_id
1 'polypeptide(L)'
;MINKLFVVIILWCVLFSSYLKAQQSYPLPSEIESFANTTLLVVLDGRDISFDAFLKDAISNHWKLTEYLIVDSERFNAEKGNPEYSFLVTLQIQFENDPENNIYHYLQILLSHQTADIQNMPVIMQIPFVGSTFTSSPYLHKTDMIVKFLHNYATNMVNSKQGNKYGNLKKLNSGIKELKGKTLMLSESQIDLELRDVDVLRKVYKGNIEL
;
A
#
# COMPACT_ATOMS: atom_id res chain seq x y z
N MET A 1 39.37 21.52 30.02
CA MET A 1 39.94 21.27 28.68
C MET A 1 39.12 20.17 28.01
N ILE A 2 38.32 20.50 27.00
CA ILE A 2 37.62 19.47 26.21
C ILE A 2 38.67 18.76 25.37
N ASN A 3 38.75 17.44 25.49
CA ASN A 3 39.74 16.63 24.81
C ASN A 3 39.52 16.72 23.29
N LYS A 4 40.56 17.02 22.50
CA LYS A 4 40.44 17.22 21.04
C LYS A 4 39.82 16.00 20.33
N LEU A 5 40.07 14.81 20.86
CA LEU A 5 39.46 13.56 20.39
C LEU A 5 37.93 13.55 20.55
N PHE A 6 37.41 14.15 21.61
CA PHE A 6 35.98 14.22 21.90
C PHE A 6 35.25 15.14 20.91
N VAL A 7 35.89 16.24 20.51
CA VAL A 7 35.35 17.17 19.49
C VAL A 7 35.27 16.50 18.11
N VAL A 8 36.28 15.71 17.74
CA VAL A 8 36.32 14.99 16.45
C VAL A 8 35.22 13.93 16.38
N ILE A 9 34.98 13.20 17.47
CA ILE A 9 33.91 12.19 17.54
C ILE A 9 32.53 12.83 17.40
N ILE A 10 32.28 13.95 18.09
CA ILE A 10 31.01 14.69 17.96
C ILE A 10 30.80 15.17 16.52
N LEU A 11 31.85 15.71 15.89
CA LEU A 11 31.77 16.18 14.50
C LEU A 11 31.43 15.03 13.54
N TRP A 12 32.02 13.85 13.74
CA TRP A 12 31.72 12.64 12.96
C TRP A 12 30.29 12.13 13.17
N CYS A 13 29.78 12.13 14.41
CA CYS A 13 28.41 11.74 14.70
C CYS A 13 27.38 12.68 14.06
N VAL A 14 27.64 14.00 14.05
CA VAL A 14 26.78 14.99 13.39
C VAL A 14 26.75 14.77 11.87
N LEU A 15 27.91 14.53 11.25
CA LEU A 15 28.00 14.29 9.80
C LEU A 15 27.38 12.95 9.36
N PHE A 16 27.38 11.92 10.22
CA PHE A 16 26.74 10.64 9.92
C PHE A 16 25.20 10.70 10.02
N SER A 17 24.65 11.55 10.89
CA SER A 17 23.20 11.65 11.10
C SER A 17 22.44 12.17 9.87
N SER A 18 23.10 12.93 8.99
CA SER A 18 22.55 13.44 7.73
C SER A 18 22.33 12.37 6.64
N TYR A 19 22.92 11.18 6.77
CA TYR A 19 22.78 10.10 5.78
C TYR A 19 21.66 9.09 6.09
N LEU A 20 20.86 9.30 7.14
CA LEU A 20 19.84 8.37 7.61
C LEU A 20 18.41 8.68 7.11
N LYS A 21 18.25 9.10 5.85
CA LYS A 21 16.92 9.27 5.24
C LYS A 21 16.76 8.40 3.99
N ALA A 22 16.50 7.11 4.20
CA ALA A 22 16.23 6.17 3.10
C ALA A 22 15.00 5.27 3.32
N GLN A 23 14.24 5.47 4.40
CA GLN A 23 12.97 4.77 4.59
C GLN A 23 11.82 5.77 4.43
N GLN A 24 10.84 5.42 3.60
CA GLN A 24 9.54 6.08 3.59
C GLN A 24 9.06 6.20 5.04
N SER A 25 8.86 7.43 5.51
CA SER A 25 8.36 7.65 6.85
C SER A 25 6.92 7.15 6.91
N TYR A 26 6.59 6.45 7.99
CA TYR A 26 5.19 6.20 8.32
C TYR A 26 4.48 7.52 8.59
N PRO A 27 3.17 7.59 8.33
CA PRO A 27 2.41 8.80 8.56
C PRO A 27 2.41 9.16 10.04
N LEU A 28 2.64 10.43 10.33
CA LEU A 28 2.56 11.01 11.66
C LEU A 28 1.10 11.01 12.17
N PRO A 29 0.87 11.01 13.49
CA PRO A 29 -0.49 11.09 14.04
C PRO A 29 -1.31 12.27 13.51
N SER A 30 -0.67 13.42 13.29
CA SER A 30 -1.30 14.61 12.70
C SER A 30 -1.70 14.39 11.24
N GLU A 31 -0.90 13.66 10.47
CA GLU A 31 -1.21 13.33 9.08
C GLU A 31 -2.40 12.36 9.01
N ILE A 32 -2.47 11.39 9.93
CA ILE A 32 -3.60 10.46 10.04
C ILE A 32 -4.90 11.20 10.36
N GLU A 33 -4.83 12.19 11.24
CA GLU A 33 -5.97 13.04 11.57
C GLU A 33 -6.40 13.90 10.37
N SER A 34 -5.45 14.50 9.64
CA SER A 34 -5.76 15.21 8.40
C SER A 34 -6.43 14.29 7.38
N PHE A 35 -5.90 13.07 7.18
CA PHE A 35 -6.44 12.11 6.23
C PHE A 35 -7.93 11.82 6.46
N ALA A 36 -8.34 11.63 7.72
CA ALA A 36 -9.74 11.37 8.07
C ALA A 36 -10.70 12.51 7.69
N ASN A 37 -10.19 13.72 7.46
CA ASN A 37 -10.96 14.91 7.08
C ASN A 37 -10.84 15.27 5.59
N THR A 38 -10.12 14.46 4.79
CA THR A 38 -9.98 14.69 3.34
C THR A 38 -11.06 13.98 2.53
N THR A 39 -11.31 14.47 1.32
CA THR A 39 -12.00 13.70 0.28
C THR A 39 -11.00 12.85 -0.48
N LEU A 40 -11.27 11.54 -0.61
CA LEU A 40 -10.42 10.63 -1.36
C LEU A 40 -10.68 10.74 -2.87
N LEU A 41 -9.69 11.22 -3.63
CA LEU A 41 -9.72 11.18 -5.08
C LEU A 41 -9.17 9.84 -5.57
N VAL A 42 -10.06 9.01 -6.11
CA VAL A 42 -9.71 7.74 -6.76
C VAL A 42 -9.33 8.02 -8.19
N VAL A 43 -8.04 7.87 -8.50
CA VAL A 43 -7.46 8.23 -9.79
C VAL A 43 -7.53 7.03 -10.74
N LEU A 44 -8.31 7.18 -11.80
CA LEU A 44 -8.35 6.25 -12.93
C LEU A 44 -7.42 6.80 -14.02
N ASP A 45 -6.34 6.09 -14.30
CA ASP A 45 -5.30 6.58 -15.21
C ASP A 45 -5.45 6.10 -16.65
N GLY A 46 -6.43 5.22 -16.91
CA GLY A 46 -6.76 4.74 -18.25
C GLY A 46 -5.76 3.75 -18.85
N ARG A 47 -4.70 3.35 -18.12
CA ARG A 47 -3.71 2.39 -18.62
C ARG A 47 -4.27 0.97 -18.69
N ASP A 48 -5.19 0.63 -17.79
CA ASP A 48 -5.94 -0.63 -17.81
C ASP A 48 -7.43 -0.35 -17.51
N ILE A 49 -8.23 -0.27 -18.57
CA ILE A 49 -9.68 0.02 -18.50
C ILE A 49 -10.41 -1.04 -17.67
N SER A 50 -9.95 -2.30 -17.70
CA SER A 50 -10.59 -3.37 -16.92
C SER A 50 -10.31 -3.14 -15.44
N PHE A 51 -9.06 -2.88 -15.07
CA PHE A 51 -8.71 -2.51 -13.70
C PHE A 51 -9.48 -1.29 -13.22
N ASP A 52 -9.57 -0.23 -14.03
CA ASP A 52 -10.31 0.98 -13.67
C ASP A 52 -11.78 0.69 -13.36
N ALA A 53 -12.42 -0.18 -14.15
CA ALA A 53 -13.79 -0.63 -13.91
C ALA A 53 -13.90 -1.42 -12.58
N PHE A 54 -13.01 -2.39 -12.35
CA PHE A 54 -13.00 -3.17 -11.11
C PHE A 54 -12.70 -2.31 -9.88
N LEU A 55 -11.81 -1.32 -10.00
CA LEU A 55 -11.47 -0.40 -8.92
C LEU A 55 -12.66 0.49 -8.57
N LYS A 56 -13.36 1.03 -9.57
CA LYS A 56 -14.58 1.82 -9.39
C LYS A 56 -15.65 1.03 -8.63
N ASP A 57 -15.91 -0.21 -9.04
CA ASP A 57 -16.90 -1.07 -8.38
C ASP A 57 -16.49 -1.42 -6.95
N ALA A 58 -15.22 -1.79 -6.75
CA ALA A 58 -14.69 -2.15 -5.44
C ALA A 58 -14.71 -0.97 -4.46
N ILE A 59 -14.40 0.25 -4.90
CA ILE A 59 -14.50 1.47 -4.06
C ILE A 59 -15.94 1.72 -3.65
N SER A 60 -16.88 1.63 -4.58
CA SER A 60 -18.31 1.80 -4.29
C SER A 60 -18.80 0.83 -3.22
N ASN A 61 -18.37 -0.43 -3.31
CA ASN A 61 -18.78 -1.50 -2.41
C ASN A 61 -18.14 -1.39 -1.01
N HIS A 62 -16.86 -1.04 -0.93
CA HIS A 62 -16.08 -1.20 0.32
C HIS A 62 -15.61 0.09 0.96
N TRP A 63 -15.41 1.18 0.22
CA TRP A 63 -14.91 2.42 0.81
C TRP A 63 -16.03 3.17 1.51
N LYS A 64 -15.90 3.33 2.84
CA LYS A 64 -16.84 4.04 3.71
C LYS A 64 -16.17 4.99 4.71
N LEU A 65 -14.85 5.18 4.60
CA LEU A 65 -14.07 5.91 5.61
C LEU A 65 -14.20 7.43 5.44
N THR A 66 -14.13 7.91 4.21
CA THR A 66 -14.25 9.33 3.82
C THR A 66 -15.12 9.44 2.57
N GLU A 67 -15.59 10.65 2.27
CA GLU A 67 -16.13 10.96 0.94
C GLU A 67 -15.09 10.65 -0.13
N TYR A 68 -15.54 10.24 -1.31
CA TYR A 68 -14.65 9.96 -2.43
C TYR A 68 -15.20 10.48 -3.74
N LEU A 69 -14.30 10.83 -4.66
CA LEU A 69 -14.61 11.20 -6.03
C LEU A 69 -13.74 10.37 -6.96
N ILE A 70 -14.30 9.98 -8.10
CA ILE A 70 -13.56 9.30 -9.16
C ILE A 70 -13.08 10.37 -10.13
N VAL A 71 -11.78 10.38 -10.40
CA VAL A 71 -11.13 11.42 -11.19
C VAL A 71 -10.11 10.82 -12.15
N ASP A 72 -9.66 11.59 -13.13
CA ASP A 72 -8.57 11.22 -14.03
C ASP A 72 -7.21 11.74 -13.53
N SER A 73 -6.16 11.40 -14.28
CA SER A 73 -4.79 11.86 -14.04
C SER A 73 -4.63 13.38 -14.14
N GLU A 74 -5.43 14.07 -14.96
CA GLU A 74 -5.36 15.53 -15.10
C GLU A 74 -5.79 16.20 -13.79
N ARG A 75 -6.94 15.78 -13.25
CA ARG A 75 -7.46 16.26 -11.97
C ARG A 75 -6.51 15.93 -10.82
N PHE A 76 -5.90 14.73 -10.81
CA PHE A 76 -4.86 14.39 -9.82
C PHE A 76 -3.70 15.39 -9.85
N ASN A 77 -3.16 15.69 -11.03
CA ASN A 77 -2.03 16.60 -11.17
C ASN A 77 -2.37 18.05 -10.75
N ALA A 78 -3.62 18.48 -10.99
CA ALA A 78 -4.10 19.79 -10.54
C ALA A 78 -4.28 19.87 -9.01
N GLU A 79 -4.73 18.78 -8.38
CA GLU A 79 -5.15 18.79 -6.97
C GLU A 79 -4.13 18.22 -5.98
N LYS A 80 -3.04 17.59 -6.42
CA LYS A 80 -2.02 16.98 -5.52
C LYS A 80 -1.38 17.94 -4.50
N GLY A 81 -1.52 19.24 -4.70
CA GLY A 81 -1.11 20.29 -3.75
C GLY A 81 -2.18 20.73 -2.75
N ASN A 82 -3.44 20.30 -2.93
CA ASN A 82 -4.59 20.80 -2.18
C ASN A 82 -4.82 19.98 -0.89
N PRO A 83 -4.74 20.60 0.31
CA PRO A 83 -4.88 19.92 1.59
C PRO A 83 -6.25 19.27 1.84
N GLU A 84 -7.29 19.61 1.07
CA GLU A 84 -8.63 19.03 1.20
C GLU A 84 -8.72 17.59 0.63
N TYR A 85 -7.72 17.18 -0.16
CA TYR A 85 -7.74 15.90 -0.87
C TYR A 85 -6.67 14.92 -0.39
N SER A 86 -7.05 13.64 -0.41
CA SER A 86 -6.15 12.50 -0.45
C SER A 86 -6.35 11.74 -1.75
N PHE A 87 -5.44 10.82 -2.09
CA PHE A 87 -5.43 10.18 -3.41
C PHE A 87 -5.27 8.67 -3.27
N LEU A 88 -6.11 7.91 -3.97
CA LEU A 88 -5.86 6.51 -4.28
C LEU A 88 -5.37 6.44 -5.72
N VAL A 89 -4.08 6.16 -5.91
CA VAL A 89 -3.41 6.27 -7.22
C VAL A 89 -2.42 5.15 -7.45
N THR A 90 -2.26 4.73 -8.70
CA THR A 90 -1.25 3.75 -9.12
C THR A 90 0.04 4.47 -9.55
N LEU A 91 1.10 4.34 -8.75
CA LEU A 91 2.40 4.93 -9.04
C LEU A 91 3.42 3.87 -9.48
N GLN A 92 4.33 4.30 -10.35
CA GLN A 92 5.53 3.54 -10.71
C GLN A 92 6.68 3.96 -9.79
N ILE A 93 7.35 2.99 -9.19
CA ILE A 93 8.51 3.16 -8.34
C ILE A 93 9.65 2.34 -8.91
N GLN A 94 10.80 2.98 -9.05
CA GLN A 94 12.07 2.35 -9.40
C GLN A 94 13.00 2.52 -8.20
N PHE A 95 13.57 1.43 -7.72
CA PHE A 95 14.49 1.47 -6.59
C PHE A 95 15.92 1.68 -7.09
N GLU A 96 16.61 2.69 -6.56
CA GLU A 96 17.98 3.04 -7.00
C GLU A 96 18.98 1.87 -6.90
N ASN A 97 18.77 0.97 -5.94
CA ASN A 97 19.64 -0.18 -5.69
C ASN A 97 19.11 -1.51 -6.25
N ASP A 98 18.09 -1.47 -7.12
CA ASP A 98 17.64 -2.68 -7.83
C ASP A 98 18.62 -3.00 -8.98
N PRO A 99 19.37 -4.12 -8.92
CA PRO A 99 20.34 -4.48 -9.95
C PRO A 99 19.71 -4.73 -11.32
N GLU A 100 18.43 -5.09 -11.36
CA GLU A 100 17.68 -5.35 -12.60
C GLU A 100 16.98 -4.10 -13.13
N ASN A 101 17.00 -3.01 -12.35
CA ASN A 101 16.39 -1.74 -12.71
C ASN A 101 14.89 -1.87 -13.05
N ASN A 102 14.17 -2.70 -12.29
CA ASN A 102 12.77 -2.98 -12.53
C ASN A 102 11.88 -1.77 -12.20
N ILE A 103 10.78 -1.65 -12.94
CA ILE A 103 9.71 -0.70 -12.63
C ILE A 103 8.60 -1.44 -11.89
N TYR A 104 8.41 -1.08 -10.63
CA TYR A 104 7.38 -1.65 -9.78
C TYR A 104 6.16 -0.76 -9.78
N HIS A 105 4.97 -1.35 -9.84
CA HIS A 105 3.71 -0.63 -9.74
C HIS A 105 3.14 -0.80 -8.34
N TYR A 106 2.67 0.29 -7.75
CA TYR A 106 2.08 0.32 -6.42
C TYR A 106 0.75 1.05 -6.46
N LEU A 107 -0.27 0.44 -5.87
CA LEU A 107 -1.50 1.15 -5.52
C LEU A 107 -1.28 1.81 -4.16
N GLN A 108 -1.40 3.14 -4.10
CA GLN A 108 -1.06 3.92 -2.90
C GLN A 108 -2.20 4.83 -2.48
N ILE A 109 -2.36 4.99 -1.17
CA ILE A 109 -3.12 6.08 -0.57
C ILE A 109 -2.12 7.15 -0.13
N LEU A 110 -2.25 8.35 -0.67
CA LEU A 110 -1.38 9.49 -0.39
C LEU A 110 -2.18 10.64 0.21
N LEU A 111 -1.57 11.38 1.13
CA LEU A 111 -2.00 12.73 1.44
C LEU A 111 -1.42 13.73 0.45
N SER A 112 -2.17 14.79 0.18
CA SER A 112 -1.62 15.96 -0.51
C SER A 112 -0.45 16.56 0.25
N HIS A 113 0.39 17.28 -0.48
CA HIS A 113 1.47 18.06 0.11
C HIS A 113 1.58 19.39 -0.61
N GLN A 114 1.77 20.48 0.14
CA GLN A 114 1.77 21.85 -0.38
C GLN A 114 2.77 22.09 -1.54
N THR A 115 3.84 21.29 -1.62
CA THR A 115 4.83 21.39 -2.72
C THR A 115 4.35 20.77 -4.02
N ALA A 116 3.22 20.05 -4.01
CA ALA A 116 2.70 19.26 -5.12
C ALA A 116 3.71 18.23 -5.66
N ASP A 117 4.73 17.89 -4.88
CA ASP A 117 5.75 16.90 -5.23
C ASP A 117 5.38 15.57 -4.60
N ILE A 118 5.21 14.55 -5.44
CA ILE A 118 4.81 13.20 -5.04
C ILE A 118 5.83 12.60 -4.06
N GLN A 119 7.11 12.93 -4.19
CA GLN A 119 8.14 12.44 -3.28
C GLN A 119 7.98 12.97 -1.84
N ASN A 120 7.26 14.09 -1.67
CA ASN A 120 6.98 14.70 -0.38
C ASN A 120 5.56 14.38 0.13
N MET A 121 4.74 13.69 -0.66
CA MET A 121 3.38 13.31 -0.26
C MET A 121 3.41 12.19 0.78
N PRO A 122 2.84 12.38 1.98
CA PRO A 122 2.83 11.34 3.00
C PRO A 122 2.06 10.10 2.51
N VAL A 123 2.71 8.94 2.60
CA VAL A 123 2.09 7.66 2.20
C VAL A 123 1.33 7.07 3.36
N ILE A 124 0.00 7.04 3.25
CA ILE A 124 -0.89 6.38 4.21
C ILE A 124 -0.76 4.87 4.10
N MET A 125 -0.76 4.37 2.87
CA MET A 125 -0.70 2.95 2.58
C MET A 125 -0.14 2.71 1.18
N GLN A 126 0.60 1.61 1.01
CA GLN A 126 1.05 1.16 -0.29
C GLN A 126 0.94 -0.36 -0.38
N ILE A 127 0.47 -0.84 -1.53
CA ILE A 127 0.36 -2.26 -1.84
C ILE A 127 1.06 -2.48 -3.18
N PRO A 128 2.00 -3.44 -3.28
CA PRO A 128 2.53 -3.88 -4.56
C PRO A 128 1.37 -4.29 -5.46
N PHE A 129 1.25 -3.64 -6.61
CA PHE A 129 0.19 -3.91 -7.56
C PHE A 129 0.79 -4.48 -8.83
N VAL A 130 0.56 -5.75 -9.08
CA VAL A 130 1.03 -6.45 -10.28
C VAL A 130 0.03 -6.18 -11.42
N GLY A 131 0.06 -4.94 -11.90
CA GLY A 131 -0.67 -4.51 -13.11
C GLY A 131 0.26 -4.02 -14.21
N SER A 132 1.57 -4.31 -14.11
CA SER A 132 2.59 -3.73 -14.99
C SER A 132 2.52 -4.22 -16.44
N THR A 133 1.82 -5.32 -16.72
CA THR A 133 1.71 -5.87 -18.06
C THR A 133 0.32 -6.43 -18.35
N PHE A 134 -0.42 -5.69 -19.17
CA PHE A 134 -1.61 -6.08 -19.92
C PHE A 134 -2.95 -6.24 -19.18
N THR A 135 -3.96 -5.65 -19.82
CA THR A 135 -5.41 -5.81 -19.68
C THR A 135 -5.82 -7.28 -19.81
N SER A 136 -5.46 -8.12 -18.86
CA SER A 136 -5.84 -9.55 -18.76
C SER A 136 -5.28 -10.22 -17.51
N SER A 137 -4.82 -9.46 -16.51
CA SER A 137 -4.28 -10.05 -15.29
C SER A 137 -5.33 -10.97 -14.66
N PRO A 138 -5.04 -12.28 -14.46
CA PRO A 138 -5.96 -13.20 -13.82
C PRO A 138 -6.26 -12.80 -12.37
N TYR A 139 -5.64 -11.72 -11.88
CA TYR A 139 -5.78 -11.18 -10.54
C TYR A 139 -6.70 -9.96 -10.45
N LEU A 140 -7.28 -9.46 -11.55
CA LEU A 140 -8.21 -8.31 -11.49
C LEU A 140 -9.42 -8.56 -10.58
N HIS A 141 -9.89 -9.80 -10.48
CA HIS A 141 -10.95 -10.19 -9.54
C HIS A 141 -10.56 -9.99 -8.06
N LYS A 142 -9.26 -9.87 -7.74
CA LYS A 142 -8.76 -9.61 -6.39
C LYS A 142 -8.87 -8.13 -6.00
N THR A 143 -9.22 -7.24 -6.94
CA THR A 143 -9.37 -5.80 -6.67
C THR A 143 -10.35 -5.53 -5.52
N ASP A 144 -11.46 -6.27 -5.47
CA ASP A 144 -12.46 -6.19 -4.40
C ASP A 144 -11.84 -6.44 -3.02
N MET A 145 -11.05 -7.52 -2.90
CA MET A 145 -10.31 -7.86 -1.69
C MET A 145 -9.26 -6.80 -1.34
N ILE A 146 -8.54 -6.26 -2.33
CA ILE A 146 -7.52 -5.23 -2.13
C ILE A 146 -8.17 -3.96 -1.57
N VAL A 147 -9.28 -3.48 -2.14
CA VAL A 147 -9.96 -2.28 -1.65
C VAL A 147 -10.57 -2.50 -0.27
N LYS A 148 -11.15 -3.67 -0.01
CA LYS A 148 -11.62 -4.04 1.34
C LYS A 148 -10.47 -4.01 2.36
N PHE A 149 -9.29 -4.48 1.97
CA PHE A 149 -8.10 -4.43 2.81
C PHE A 149 -7.62 -2.99 3.03
N LEU A 150 -7.56 -2.15 1.97
CA LEU A 150 -7.25 -0.72 2.06
C LEU A 150 -8.18 -0.02 3.06
N HIS A 151 -9.51 -0.22 2.91
CA HIS A 151 -10.51 0.37 3.80
C HIS A 151 -10.30 -0.05 5.26
N ASN A 152 -10.14 -1.35 5.51
CA ASN A 152 -9.94 -1.87 6.86
C ASN A 152 -8.64 -1.36 7.49
N TYR A 153 -7.55 -1.30 6.71
CA TYR A 153 -6.28 -0.79 7.20
C TYR A 153 -6.38 0.70 7.55
N ALA A 154 -6.90 1.51 6.62
CA ALA A 154 -7.06 2.95 6.81
C ALA A 154 -7.98 3.26 8.01
N THR A 155 -9.10 2.55 8.14
CA THR A 155 -10.03 2.68 9.27
C THR A 155 -9.34 2.34 10.60
N ASN A 156 -8.57 1.26 10.65
CA ASN A 156 -7.83 0.88 11.84
C ASN A 156 -6.76 1.90 12.21
N MET A 157 -6.05 2.43 11.22
CA MET A 157 -5.04 3.47 11.40
C MET A 157 -5.66 4.73 11.99
N VAL A 158 -6.75 5.24 11.40
CA VAL A 158 -7.51 6.41 11.89
C VAL A 158 -8.02 6.17 13.32
N ASN A 159 -8.69 5.04 13.58
CA ASN A 159 -9.24 4.74 14.91
C ASN A 159 -8.18 4.61 16.00
N SER A 160 -6.98 4.13 15.64
CA SER A 160 -5.86 3.99 16.58
C SER A 160 -5.02 5.25 16.75
N LYS A 161 -5.17 6.25 15.85
CA LYS A 161 -4.27 7.41 15.72
C LYS A 161 -2.78 7.02 15.63
N GLN A 162 -2.50 5.83 15.13
CA GLN A 162 -1.15 5.29 15.02
C GLN A 162 -0.89 4.82 13.60
N GLY A 163 0.17 5.35 12.98
CA GLY A 163 0.73 4.81 11.76
C GLY A 163 1.33 3.47 12.14
N ASN A 164 0.55 2.40 11.99
CA ASN A 164 1.00 1.08 12.41
C ASN A 164 2.23 0.73 11.57
N LYS A 165 3.42 0.75 12.18
CA LYS A 165 4.42 -0.25 11.84
C LYS A 165 3.65 -1.57 11.82
N TYR A 166 3.80 -2.37 10.79
CA TYR A 166 3.29 -3.75 10.73
C TYR A 166 3.72 -4.65 11.93
N GLY A 167 4.42 -4.11 12.93
CA GLY A 167 4.87 -4.73 14.16
C GLY A 167 3.79 -5.38 15.03
N ASN A 168 2.50 -5.23 14.73
CA ASN A 168 1.47 -6.08 15.30
C ASN A 168 0.61 -6.80 14.25
N LEU A 169 1.26 -7.63 13.42
CA LEU A 169 0.59 -8.60 12.53
C LEU A 169 -0.47 -9.45 13.26
N LYS A 170 -0.39 -9.61 14.59
CA LYS A 170 -1.43 -10.33 15.35
C LYS A 170 -2.80 -9.66 15.25
N LYS A 171 -2.86 -8.33 15.11
CA LYS A 171 -4.12 -7.60 14.94
C LYS A 171 -4.73 -7.86 13.56
N LEU A 172 -3.91 -7.87 12.50
CA LEU A 172 -4.35 -8.28 11.16
C LEU A 172 -4.80 -9.75 11.15
N ASN A 173 -4.12 -10.60 11.91
CA ASN A 173 -4.44 -12.03 12.05
C ASN A 173 -5.52 -12.31 13.11
N SER A 174 -6.19 -11.30 13.68
CA SER A 174 -7.21 -11.53 14.71
C SER A 174 -8.38 -12.37 14.18
N GLY A 175 -8.74 -12.17 12.90
CA GLY A 175 -9.74 -12.96 12.18
C GLY A 175 -9.28 -14.35 11.75
N ILE A 176 -8.02 -14.75 11.97
CA ILE A 176 -7.53 -16.08 11.52
C ILE A 176 -8.28 -17.24 12.19
N LYS A 177 -8.84 -17.00 13.38
CA LYS A 177 -9.70 -17.97 14.08
C LYS A 177 -10.98 -18.27 13.31
N GLU A 178 -11.51 -17.30 12.56
CA GLU A 178 -12.71 -17.45 11.74
C GLU A 178 -12.44 -18.29 10.48
N LEU A 179 -11.18 -18.45 10.10
CA LEU A 179 -10.77 -19.32 9.01
C LEU A 179 -10.72 -20.80 9.43
N LYS A 180 -10.78 -21.10 10.74
CA LYS A 180 -10.69 -22.47 11.23
C LYS A 180 -11.87 -23.30 10.69
N GLY A 181 -11.54 -24.38 9.99
CA GLY A 181 -12.52 -25.31 9.40
C GLY A 181 -13.05 -24.87 8.03
N LYS A 182 -12.66 -23.70 7.51
CA LYS A 182 -12.93 -23.33 6.11
C LYS A 182 -11.97 -24.09 5.18
N THR A 183 -12.43 -24.38 3.97
CA THR A 183 -11.62 -24.98 2.90
C THR A 183 -11.02 -23.87 2.05
N LEU A 184 -9.69 -23.91 1.86
CA LEU A 184 -8.99 -23.09 0.89
C LEU A 184 -9.18 -23.72 -0.49
N MET A 185 -9.91 -23.04 -1.37
CA MET A 185 -10.06 -23.44 -2.76
C MET A 185 -9.03 -22.70 -3.61
N LEU A 186 -8.26 -23.43 -4.41
CA LEU A 186 -7.27 -22.84 -5.30
C LEU A 186 -7.49 -23.38 -6.71
N SER A 187 -7.43 -22.53 -7.73
CA SER A 187 -7.41 -23.04 -9.11
C SER A 187 -6.01 -23.51 -9.46
N GLU A 188 -5.87 -24.68 -10.09
CA GLU A 188 -4.57 -25.17 -10.58
C GLU A 188 -3.81 -24.11 -11.40
N SER A 189 -4.52 -23.28 -12.19
CA SER A 189 -3.88 -22.24 -13.01
C SER A 189 -3.24 -21.12 -12.19
N GLN A 190 -3.52 -21.02 -10.89
CA GLN A 190 -3.00 -20.00 -9.98
C GLN A 190 -1.86 -20.52 -9.09
N ILE A 191 -1.45 -21.77 -9.28
CA ILE A 191 -0.46 -22.45 -8.46
C ILE A 191 0.67 -22.95 -9.36
N ASP A 192 1.90 -22.80 -8.88
CA ASP A 192 3.09 -23.34 -9.55
C ASP A 192 2.96 -24.85 -9.73
N LEU A 193 3.51 -25.39 -10.82
CA LEU A 193 3.37 -26.81 -11.18
C LEU A 193 3.83 -27.73 -10.05
N GLU A 194 4.90 -27.36 -9.35
CA GLU A 194 5.46 -28.11 -8.23
C GLU A 194 4.53 -28.17 -7.01
N LEU A 195 3.64 -27.18 -6.89
CA LEU A 195 2.67 -27.06 -5.81
C LEU A 195 1.28 -27.58 -6.20
N ARG A 196 1.10 -28.22 -7.37
CA ARG A 196 -0.19 -28.85 -7.73
C ARG A 196 -0.36 -30.26 -7.17
N ASP A 197 0.71 -30.84 -6.64
CA ASP A 197 0.63 -32.08 -5.88
C ASP A 197 0.03 -31.80 -4.49
N VAL A 198 -1.13 -32.41 -4.21
CA VAL A 198 -1.85 -32.27 -2.94
C VAL A 198 -0.99 -32.69 -1.74
N ASP A 199 -0.13 -33.69 -1.90
CA ASP A 199 0.76 -34.15 -0.83
C ASP A 199 1.90 -33.15 -0.57
N VAL A 200 2.33 -32.40 -1.59
CA VAL A 200 3.26 -31.28 -1.43
C VAL A 200 2.55 -30.09 -0.76
N LEU A 201 1.34 -29.75 -1.21
CA LEU A 201 0.54 -28.67 -0.63
C LEU A 201 0.27 -28.88 0.86
N ARG A 202 -0.10 -30.10 1.25
CA ARG A 202 -0.39 -30.46 2.65
C ARG A 202 0.82 -30.35 3.57
N LYS A 203 2.04 -30.37 3.03
CA LYS A 203 3.27 -30.10 3.82
C LYS A 203 3.37 -28.62 4.21
N VAL A 204 2.86 -27.72 3.37
CA VAL A 204 2.95 -26.26 3.57
C VAL A 204 1.71 -25.70 4.25
N TYR A 205 0.53 -26.27 3.97
CA TYR A 205 -0.75 -25.83 4.52
C TYR A 205 -1.49 -26.98 5.23
N LYS A 206 -1.73 -26.81 6.54
CA LYS A 206 -2.32 -27.84 7.41
C LYS A 206 -3.85 -27.78 7.49
N GLY A 207 -4.50 -26.83 6.82
CA GLY A 207 -5.96 -26.69 6.78
C GLY A 207 -6.60 -27.56 5.70
N ASN A 208 -7.92 -27.45 5.57
CA ASN A 208 -8.66 -28.07 4.46
C ASN A 208 -8.30 -27.33 3.16
N ILE A 209 -7.90 -28.07 2.12
CA ILE A 209 -7.50 -27.51 0.83
C ILE A 209 -8.05 -28.37 -0.30
N GLU A 210 -8.56 -27.71 -1.33
CA GLU A 210 -9.09 -28.31 -2.57
C GLU A 210 -8.55 -27.55 -3.78
N LEU A 211 -8.22 -28.31 -4.83
CA LEU A 211 -7.76 -27.84 -6.14
C LEU A 211 -8.91 -27.84 -7.16
#